data_AF-A0A644SV90-F1
#
_entry.id   AF-A0A644SV90-F1
#
_cell.length_a   1.000
_cell.length_b   1.000
_cell.length_c   1.000
_cell.angle_alpha   90.00
_cell.angle_beta   90.00
_cell.angle_gamma   90.00
#
_symmetry.space_group_name_H-M   'P 1'
#
loop_
_entity.id
_entity.type
_entity.pdbx_description
1 polymer ?
#
loop_
_entity_poly.entity_id
_entity_poly.type
_entity_poly.pdbx_seq_one_letter_code
_entity_poly.pdbx_strand_id
1 'polypeptide(L)'
;MIPKTPRIKNPKLIKQIRSIGYCEYCSSRFALQVHHIKTRGAGGNDTEDNLICLCYLCHGWAHDGLIRKEELREIVNKRGRDYNVD
;
A
#
# COMPACT_ATOMS: atom_id res chain seq x y z
N MET A 1 -23.60 -2.83 18.36
CA MET A 1 -22.61 -2.61 17.28
C MET A 1 -21.94 -1.27 17.50
N ILE A 2 -20.62 -1.23 17.61
CA ILE A 2 -19.88 0.05 17.60
C ILE A 2 -19.78 0.49 16.13
N PRO A 3 -20.29 1.67 15.75
CA PRO A 3 -20.13 2.17 14.40
C PRO A 3 -18.64 2.30 14.07
N LYS A 4 -18.20 1.65 12.98
CA LYS A 4 -16.83 1.85 12.50
C LYS A 4 -16.74 3.24 11.88
N THR A 5 -15.70 3.99 12.24
CA THR A 5 -15.40 5.26 11.57
C THR A 5 -15.32 5.05 10.06
N PRO A 6 -15.96 5.91 9.25
CA PRO A 6 -15.86 5.83 7.80
C PRO A 6 -14.40 5.91 7.36
N ARG A 7 -14.00 5.06 6.40
CA ARG A 7 -12.65 5.13 5.83
C ARG A 7 -12.54 6.35 4.93
N ILE A 8 -11.38 7.00 4.96
CA ILE A 8 -11.00 7.99 3.95
C ILE A 8 -10.80 7.26 2.62
N LYS A 9 -11.53 7.69 1.58
CA LYS A 9 -11.41 7.16 0.22
C LYS A 9 -10.71 8.19 -0.66
N ASN A 10 -9.65 7.80 -1.34
CA ASN A 10 -8.88 8.68 -2.21
C ASN A 10 -8.54 7.95 -3.53
N PRO A 11 -9.47 7.94 -4.50
CA PRO A 11 -9.26 7.23 -5.77
C PRO A 11 -8.12 7.82 -6.61
N LYS A 12 -7.80 9.11 -6.43
CA LYS A 12 -6.65 9.74 -7.11
C LYS A 12 -5.34 9.15 -6.58
N LEU A 13 -5.20 9.06 -5.26
CA LEU A 13 -4.03 8.44 -4.65
C LEU A 13 -3.88 6.97 -5.03
N ILE A 14 -4.96 6.19 -5.05
CA ILE A 14 -4.91 4.80 -5.53
C ILE A 14 -4.33 4.72 -6.97
N LYS A 15 -4.76 5.62 -7.86
CA LYS A 15 -4.21 5.69 -9.23
C LYS A 15 -2.73 6.09 -9.22
N GLN A 16 -2.35 7.06 -8.40
CA GLN A 16 -0.95 7.51 -8.25
C GLN A 16 -0.04 6.37 -7.76
N ILE A 17 -0.45 5.64 -6.71
CA ILE A 17 0.32 4.48 -6.22
C ILE A 17 0.44 3.41 -7.31
N ARG A 18 -0.64 3.14 -8.05
CA ARG A 18 -0.57 2.19 -9.18
C ARG A 18 0.38 2.65 -10.29
N SER A 19 0.49 3.96 -10.52
CA SER A 19 1.37 4.53 -11.55
C SER A 19 2.86 4.48 -11.23
N ILE A 20 3.25 4.06 -10.02
CA ILE A 20 4.67 3.79 -9.69
C ILE A 20 5.30 2.81 -10.70
N GLY A 21 4.50 1.88 -11.24
CA GLY A 21 4.91 1.07 -12.39
C GLY A 21 5.85 -0.09 -12.07
N TYR A 22 6.11 -0.33 -10.78
CA TYR A 22 6.81 -1.52 -10.29
C TYR A 22 6.29 -1.91 -8.90
N CYS A 23 6.54 -3.15 -8.51
CA CYS A 23 6.31 -3.68 -7.18
C CYS A 23 7.34 -3.07 -6.23
N GLU A 24 6.89 -2.31 -5.25
CA GLU A 24 7.80 -1.63 -4.32
C GLU A 24 8.52 -2.59 -3.35
N TYR A 25 8.11 -3.87 -3.32
CA TYR A 25 8.77 -4.92 -2.53
C TYR A 25 9.85 -5.68 -3.32
N CYS A 26 9.58 -6.08 -4.56
CA CYS A 26 10.47 -6.95 -5.35
C CYS A 26 10.89 -6.40 -6.73
N SER A 27 10.49 -5.16 -7.05
CA SER A 27 10.81 -4.46 -8.30
C SER A 27 10.21 -5.05 -9.59
N SER A 28 9.40 -6.11 -9.51
CA SER A 28 8.66 -6.64 -10.66
C SER A 28 7.75 -5.60 -11.30
N ARG A 29 7.68 -5.55 -12.63
CA ARG A 29 6.81 -4.63 -13.38
C ARG A 29 5.50 -5.26 -13.85
N PHE A 30 5.24 -6.51 -13.49
CA PHE A 30 4.11 -7.29 -13.98
C PHE A 30 3.00 -7.42 -12.93
N ALA A 31 1.75 -7.46 -13.40
CA ALA A 31 0.55 -7.73 -12.60
C ALA A 31 0.45 -6.85 -11.33
N LEU A 32 0.63 -5.55 -11.49
CA LEU A 32 0.66 -4.58 -10.38
C LEU A 32 -0.74 -4.30 -9.80
N GLN A 33 -0.82 -4.28 -8.48
CA GLN A 33 -2.02 -4.07 -7.67
C GLN A 33 -1.69 -3.14 -6.49
N VAL A 34 -2.68 -2.34 -6.07
CA VAL A 34 -2.53 -1.50 -4.87
C VAL A 34 -3.00 -2.27 -3.65
N HIS A 35 -2.10 -2.42 -2.68
CA HIS A 35 -2.36 -3.08 -1.41
C HIS A 35 -2.65 -2.06 -0.31
N HIS A 36 -3.60 -2.40 0.58
CA HIS A 36 -3.82 -1.68 1.84
C HIS A 36 -3.11 -2.41 2.99
N ILE A 37 -2.02 -1.85 3.53
CA ILE A 37 -1.21 -2.49 4.59
C ILE A 37 -2.05 -2.76 5.84
N LYS A 38 -2.83 -1.76 6.29
CA LYS A 38 -3.98 -1.94 7.16
C LYS A 38 -5.19 -2.18 6.27
N THR A 39 -5.83 -3.33 6.40
CA THR A 39 -6.92 -3.74 5.51
C THR A 39 -8.15 -2.84 5.62
N ARG A 40 -8.94 -2.79 4.55
CA ARG A 40 -10.21 -2.03 4.51
C ARG A 40 -11.18 -2.47 5.61
N GLY A 41 -11.31 -3.77 5.87
CA GLY A 41 -12.18 -4.30 6.93
C GLY A 41 -11.79 -3.87 8.35
N ALA A 42 -10.50 -3.59 8.55
CA ALA A 42 -9.92 -3.09 9.80
C ALA A 42 -9.88 -1.55 9.89
N GLY A 43 -10.51 -0.83 8.96
CA GLY A 43 -10.52 0.64 8.94
C GLY A 43 -9.27 1.27 8.30
N GLY A 44 -8.62 0.57 7.37
CA GLY A 44 -7.51 1.12 6.58
C GLY A 44 -7.95 2.20 5.60
N ASN A 45 -7.35 3.38 5.71
CA ASN A 45 -7.63 4.53 4.86
C ASN A 45 -6.83 4.48 3.55
N ASP A 46 -7.26 5.26 2.57
CA ASP A 46 -6.48 5.51 1.36
C ASP A 46 -5.50 6.67 1.65
N THR A 47 -4.39 6.36 2.34
CA THR A 47 -3.32 7.30 2.71
C THR A 47 -1.95 6.80 2.22
N GLU A 48 -0.98 7.69 2.04
CA GLU A 48 0.32 7.33 1.45
C GLU A 48 1.09 6.31 2.29
N ASP A 49 0.97 6.38 3.61
CA ASP A 49 1.57 5.47 4.58
C ASP A 49 0.86 4.10 4.66
N ASN A 50 -0.30 3.96 4.02
CA ASN A 50 -1.11 2.74 4.06
C ASN A 50 -1.27 2.06 2.70
N LEU A 51 -0.83 2.69 1.62
CA LEU A 51 -0.96 2.19 0.26
C LEU A 51 0.40 1.87 -0.36
N ILE A 52 0.53 0.67 -0.91
CA ILE A 52 1.75 0.20 -1.58
C ILE A 52 1.42 -0.53 -2.88
N CYS A 53 2.20 -0.32 -3.92
CA CYS A 53 2.10 -1.01 -5.20
C CYS A 53 2.87 -2.34 -5.13
N LEU A 54 2.17 -3.45 -5.29
CA LEU A 54 2.74 -4.80 -5.26
C LEU A 54 2.41 -5.56 -6.53
N CYS A 55 3.28 -6.46 -6.98
CA CYS A 55 2.90 -7.46 -7.97
C CYS A 55 1.94 -8.49 -7.34
N TYR A 56 1.21 -9.22 -8.18
CA TYR A 56 0.26 -10.25 -7.74
C TYR A 56 0.81 -11.22 -6.68
N LEU A 57 2.07 -11.67 -6.83
CA LEU A 57 2.70 -12.60 -5.87
C LEU A 57 2.94 -11.95 -4.50
N CYS A 58 3.61 -10.79 -4.47
CA CYS A 58 3.84 -10.08 -3.21
C CYS A 58 2.52 -9.61 -2.58
N HIS A 59 1.51 -9.28 -3.39
CA HIS A 59 0.18 -8.93 -2.91
C HIS A 59 -0.47 -10.10 -2.17
N GLY A 60 -0.39 -11.32 -2.72
CA GLY A 60 -0.83 -12.55 -2.06
C GLY A 60 -0.05 -12.82 -0.77
N TRP A 61 1.27 -12.77 -0.81
CA TRP A 61 2.12 -12.97 0.37
C TRP A 61 1.86 -11.98 1.49
N ALA A 62 1.54 -10.72 1.17
CA ALA A 62 1.13 -9.72 2.16
C ALA A 62 -0.23 -10.07 2.80
N HIS A 63 -1.18 -10.61 2.02
CA HIS A 63 -2.45 -11.12 2.55
C HIS A 63 -2.26 -12.34 3.46
N ASP A 64 -1.35 -13.25 3.08
CA ASP A 64 -1.06 -14.49 3.80
C ASP A 64 -0.16 -14.26 5.03
N GLY A 65 0.34 -13.03 5.22
CA GLY A 65 1.23 -12.68 6.35
C GLY A 65 2.67 -13.15 6.18
N LEU A 66 3.06 -13.60 4.98
CA LEU A 66 4.43 -13.98 4.64
C LEU A 66 5.35 -12.76 4.46
N ILE A 67 4.77 -11.60 4.12
CA ILE A 67 5.45 -10.31 4.21
C ILE A 67 4.89 -9.56 5.42
N ARG A 68 5.77 -9.14 6.34
CA ARG A 68 5.34 -8.42 7.54
C ARG A 68 4.83 -7.03 7.17
N LYS A 69 3.78 -6.58 7.85
CA LYS A 69 3.21 -5.23 7.63
C LYS A 69 4.22 -4.13 7.93
N GLU A 70 5.11 -4.36 8.89
CA GLU A 70 6.15 -3.41 9.29
C GLU A 70 7.15 -3.19 8.14
N GLU A 71 7.54 -4.25 7.43
CA GLU A 71 8.41 -4.15 6.24
C GLU A 71 7.76 -3.27 5.16
N LEU A 72 6.46 -3.48 4.89
CA LEU A 72 5.71 -2.68 3.92
C LEU A 72 5.62 -1.21 4.35
N ARG A 73 5.44 -0.95 5.66
CA ARG A 73 5.42 0.42 6.22
C ARG A 73 6.77 1.11 6.06
N GLU A 74 7.87 0.40 6.29
CA GLU A 74 9.20 0.96 6.10
C GLU A 74 9.45 1.39 4.65
N ILE A 75 8.97 0.60 3.69
CA ILE A 75 9.08 0.94 2.25
C ILE A 75 8.29 2.23 1.94
N VAL A 76 7.01 2.30 2.31
CA VAL A 76 6.20 3.50 2.00
C VAL A 76 6.66 4.75 2.77
N ASN A 77 7.21 4.58 3.97
CA ASN A 77 7.82 5.68 4.74
C ASN A 77 9.14 6.19 4.12
N LYS A 78 9.88 5.34 3.41
CA LYS A 78 11.06 5.76 2.64
C LYS A 78 10.64 6.51 1.38
N ARG A 79 9.66 5.98 0.64
CA ARG A 79 9.07 6.65 -0.52
C ARG A 79 8.63 8.09 -0.19
N GLY A 80 7.89 8.28 0.91
CA GLY A 80 7.45 9.62 1.32
C GLY A 80 8.58 10.60 1.70
N ARG A 81 9.75 10.09 2.09
CA ARG A 81 10.94 10.92 2.37
C ARG A 81 11.67 11.31 1.09
N ASP A 82 11.73 10.42 0.10
CA ASP A 82 12.40 10.69 -1.18
C ASP A 82 11.66 11.75 -2.02
N TYR A 83 10.39 12.04 -1.72
CA TYR A 83 9.62 13.16 -2.31
C TYR A 83 9.77 14.50 -1.57
N ASN A 84 10.48 14.56 -0.44
CA ASN A 84 10.68 15.76 0.38
C ASN A 84 12.17 16.16 0.47
N VAL A 85 12.93 15.94 -0.59
CA VAL A 85 14.28 16.51 -0.73
C VAL A 85 14.16 17.72 -1.65
N ASP A 86 14.31 18.91 -1.06
CA ASP A 86 14.48 20.20 -1.74
C ASP A 86 15.69 20.21 -2.69
#